data_AF-A0A1Y1T9J8-F1
#
_entry.id   AF-A0A1Y1T9J8-F1
#
_cell.length_a   1.000
_cell.length_b   1.000
_cell.length_c   1.000
_cell.angle_alpha   90.00
_cell.angle_beta   90.00
_cell.angle_gamma   90.00
#
_symmetry.space_group_name_H-M   'P 1'
#
loop_
_entity.id
_entity.type
_entity.pdbx_description
1 polymer ?
#
loop_
_entity_poly.entity_id
_entity_poly.type
_entity_poly.pdbx_seq_one_letter_code
_entity_poly.pdbx_strand_id
1 'polypeptide(L)'
;MKNYVLTFIFFLIGFTSVKAQKEKLNLKPYSIETTYDHLKKYHPFVTPIQELSSENIQSKREVVYKETSTSALKLDVFYPKNSTGEKYPGVLLIHGGGWFSGIKENQAVMAQHLAEAGYVAVTASYRLGEEAKYPAAILDLKDAIRWMREHAAEFNLNTEKLATLGASAGAHLAMQLGVTPDSEVYKEENKNFSTKVQAIVNIDGVASLAHPEAEKGALLDAWLGETFKDDPALWREASPLEYVDTTSPPTIFINSAQPRFHAGRDSFVALLDKYGIYNEIHTIPNSPHSFWLLHPWFEETLKYTLDFLDKTLKDKYAEPYRKITVAKDGTGDFKSIQEAVNSVRVFGPGEVLIKISNGVYKEKLVIPAHISKLTLEGESREKTMILNDDYASKMNPKTGEEFGTFSSYTVLVRGADVHFKNLSIKNSSCNQGQAVALHIEGDRFVAQNCNILGCQDTLYTATEGAREYFQDCYIEGTTDFIFGQATVIFNSCEIKSLADSYITAAATPRNQDFGYVFYDCKLTASDDVKKVFLGRPWRSYAKTVFIDTQMQDHITEEGWHAWPGDDMFPHKEKTTFYAEFNSSGPGASPETRVDWSHQLAKRQVEKYTYQNIFRGWIPLMGKQLKKPYKE
;
A
#
# COMPACT_ATOMS: atom_id res chain seq x y z
N MET A 1 47.15 59.98 -68.93
CA MET A 1 45.86 59.43 -68.46
C MET A 1 45.76 58.01 -68.98
N LYS A 2 45.55 57.06 -68.06
CA LYS A 2 45.80 55.63 -68.21
C LYS A 2 44.68 54.91 -68.98
N ASN A 3 45.11 54.02 -69.88
CA ASN A 3 44.33 52.95 -70.51
C ASN A 3 43.88 51.91 -69.47
N TYR A 4 42.71 51.31 -69.66
CA TYR A 4 42.36 50.03 -69.07
C TYR A 4 42.00 49.02 -70.16
N VAL A 5 42.80 47.96 -70.19
CA VAL A 5 42.69 46.74 -70.98
C VAL A 5 42.10 45.65 -70.08
N LEU A 6 41.26 44.80 -70.67
CA LEU A 6 40.70 43.58 -70.10
C LEU A 6 41.79 42.60 -69.63
N THR A 7 41.62 42.01 -68.45
CA THR A 7 42.34 40.79 -68.05
C THR A 7 41.35 39.77 -67.50
N PHE A 8 41.27 38.62 -68.16
CA PHE A 8 40.60 37.40 -67.70
C PHE A 8 41.42 36.74 -66.58
N ILE A 9 40.76 36.31 -65.50
CA ILE A 9 41.37 35.46 -64.46
C ILE A 9 40.52 34.21 -64.29
N PHE A 10 41.11 33.05 -64.58
CA PHE A 10 40.64 31.71 -64.25
C PHE A 10 40.64 31.51 -62.72
N PHE A 11 39.56 31.00 -62.14
CA PHE A 11 39.56 30.47 -60.78
C PHE A 11 39.23 28.98 -60.78
N LEU A 12 40.19 28.17 -60.33
CA LEU A 12 40.04 26.76 -59.99
C LEU A 12 38.98 26.61 -58.89
N ILE A 13 37.98 25.74 -59.11
CA ILE A 13 37.06 25.28 -58.07
C ILE A 13 37.72 24.09 -57.36
N GLY A 14 38.30 24.34 -56.19
CA GLY A 14 38.71 23.31 -55.26
C GLY A 14 37.49 22.81 -54.46
N PHE A 15 37.20 21.52 -54.54
CA PHE A 15 36.27 20.84 -53.64
C PHE A 15 36.81 20.90 -52.20
N THR A 16 36.22 21.72 -51.34
CA THR A 16 36.41 21.63 -49.90
C THR A 16 35.29 20.76 -49.32
N SER A 17 35.67 19.57 -48.87
CA SER A 17 34.82 18.70 -48.05
C SER A 17 34.51 19.40 -46.73
N VAL A 18 33.27 19.89 -46.58
CA VAL A 18 32.76 20.36 -45.30
C VAL A 18 32.47 19.12 -44.44
N LYS A 19 33.36 18.80 -43.49
CA LYS A 19 33.01 17.91 -42.39
C LYS A 19 32.00 18.66 -41.52
N ALA A 20 30.74 18.22 -41.55
CA ALA A 20 29.72 18.68 -40.61
C ALA A 20 30.19 18.34 -39.18
N GLN A 21 30.44 19.38 -38.39
CA GLN A 21 30.75 19.27 -36.97
C GLN A 21 29.44 18.90 -36.27
N LYS A 22 29.29 17.66 -35.77
CA LYS A 22 28.16 17.28 -34.92
C LYS A 22 28.19 18.17 -33.67
N GLU A 23 27.19 19.04 -33.53
CA GLU A 23 26.96 19.81 -32.31
C GLU A 23 26.85 18.84 -31.13
N LYS A 24 27.68 19.06 -30.10
CA LYS A 24 27.63 18.26 -28.87
C LYS A 24 26.37 18.68 -28.10
N LEU A 25 25.47 17.75 -27.83
CA LEU A 25 24.22 18.03 -27.14
C LEU A 25 24.53 18.56 -25.72
N ASN A 26 24.09 19.77 -25.38
CA ASN A 26 24.36 20.34 -24.05
C ASN A 26 23.29 19.86 -23.05
N LEU A 27 23.54 18.70 -22.44
CA LEU A 27 22.61 18.00 -21.55
C LEU A 27 22.77 18.45 -20.10
N LYS A 28 21.66 18.85 -19.48
CA LYS A 28 21.64 19.15 -18.04
C LYS A 28 21.60 17.85 -17.22
N PRO A 29 22.33 17.78 -16.08
CA PRO A 29 22.17 16.67 -15.15
C PRO A 29 20.72 16.51 -14.72
N TYR A 30 20.29 15.26 -14.53
CA TYR A 30 18.95 14.92 -14.09
C TYR A 30 19.02 14.17 -12.77
N SER A 31 18.72 14.90 -11.69
CA SER A 31 18.71 14.42 -10.31
C SER A 31 17.50 14.96 -9.56
N ILE A 32 17.21 14.41 -8.38
CA ILE A 32 16.18 14.97 -7.47
C ILE A 32 16.45 16.46 -7.20
N GLU A 33 17.70 16.82 -6.89
CA GLU A 33 18.09 18.19 -6.56
C GLU A 33 17.90 19.16 -7.74
N THR A 34 18.41 18.80 -8.92
CA THR A 34 18.27 19.64 -10.13
C THR A 34 16.81 19.76 -10.58
N THR A 35 16.02 18.71 -10.39
CA THR A 35 14.58 18.71 -10.63
C THR A 35 13.85 19.63 -9.67
N TYR A 36 14.16 19.57 -8.37
CA TYR A 36 13.62 20.46 -7.36
C TYR A 36 13.95 21.92 -7.67
N ASP A 37 15.21 22.24 -7.98
CA ASP A 37 15.65 23.59 -8.30
C ASP A 37 14.95 24.20 -9.52
N HIS A 38 14.59 23.35 -10.48
CA HIS A 38 13.79 23.75 -11.63
C HIS A 38 12.31 23.94 -11.26
N LEU A 39 11.69 22.93 -10.65
CA LEU A 39 10.24 22.89 -10.44
C LEU A 39 9.75 23.82 -9.34
N LYS A 40 10.57 24.10 -8.31
CA LYS A 40 10.20 25.04 -7.22
C LYS A 40 9.85 26.44 -7.71
N LYS A 41 10.34 26.83 -8.91
CA LYS A 41 10.03 28.12 -9.55
C LYS A 41 8.58 28.21 -10.03
N TYR A 42 7.99 27.08 -10.38
CA TYR A 42 6.62 26.98 -10.92
C TYR A 42 5.65 26.35 -9.92
N HIS A 43 6.17 25.56 -8.98
CA HIS A 43 5.43 24.85 -7.95
C HIS A 43 6.12 25.09 -6.59
N PRO A 44 5.91 26.24 -5.93
CA PRO A 44 6.66 26.63 -4.73
C PRO A 44 6.38 25.75 -3.50
N PHE A 45 5.33 24.93 -3.53
CA PHE A 45 4.94 24.02 -2.45
C PHE A 45 5.68 22.68 -2.46
N VAL A 46 6.45 22.38 -3.51
CA VAL A 46 7.09 21.07 -3.65
C VAL A 46 8.32 20.97 -2.76
N THR A 47 8.62 19.76 -2.28
CA THR A 47 9.87 19.46 -1.57
C THR A 47 10.50 18.20 -2.16
N PRO A 48 11.84 18.08 -2.16
CA PRO A 48 12.51 16.88 -2.64
C PRO A 48 12.19 15.68 -1.74
N ILE A 49 11.99 14.51 -2.35
CA ILE A 49 11.91 13.26 -1.59
C ILE A 49 13.26 12.94 -0.95
N GLN A 50 13.24 12.24 0.17
CA GLN A 50 14.41 11.91 0.95
C GLN A 50 14.52 10.40 1.15
N GLU A 51 15.74 9.91 1.34
CA GLU A 51 15.94 8.50 1.66
C GLU A 51 15.25 8.11 2.98
N LEU A 52 14.66 6.92 2.97
CA LEU A 52 13.98 6.35 4.12
C LEU A 52 15.01 5.77 5.10
N SER A 53 14.92 6.19 6.36
CA SER A 53 15.60 5.51 7.47
C SER A 53 14.67 4.45 8.04
N SER A 54 15.04 3.17 7.88
CA SER A 54 14.28 2.04 8.42
C SER A 54 15.20 0.93 8.93
N GLU A 55 14.84 0.36 10.09
CA GLU A 55 15.51 -0.80 10.67
C GLU A 55 15.08 -2.14 10.05
N ASN A 56 14.02 -2.11 9.23
CA ASN A 56 13.41 -3.29 8.61
C ASN A 56 14.03 -3.66 7.26
N ILE A 57 14.88 -2.81 6.68
CA ILE A 57 15.51 -3.03 5.38
C ILE A 57 17.03 -3.07 5.49
N GLN A 58 17.64 -3.71 4.49
CA GLN A 58 19.08 -3.73 4.25
C GLN A 58 19.35 -3.22 2.84
N SER A 59 20.58 -2.75 2.61
CA SER A 59 21.01 -2.29 1.28
C SER A 59 22.41 -2.77 0.93
N LYS A 60 22.63 -3.10 -0.34
CA LYS A 60 23.95 -3.34 -0.94
C LYS A 60 24.09 -2.40 -2.14
N ARG A 61 25.03 -1.45 -2.06
CA ARG A 61 25.18 -0.38 -3.05
C ARG A 61 26.42 -0.54 -3.90
N GLU A 62 26.43 0.12 -5.05
CA GLU A 62 27.56 0.19 -5.99
C GLU A 62 28.03 -1.17 -6.50
N VAL A 63 27.10 -2.12 -6.64
CA VAL A 63 27.39 -3.47 -7.11
C VAL A 63 27.56 -3.43 -8.63
N VAL A 64 28.74 -3.80 -9.13
CA VAL A 64 28.96 -3.95 -10.57
C VAL A 64 28.21 -5.19 -11.05
N TYR A 65 27.33 -5.01 -12.04
CA TYR A 65 26.59 -6.12 -12.65
C TYR A 65 27.02 -6.42 -14.09
N LYS A 66 27.68 -5.46 -14.75
CA LYS A 66 28.18 -5.63 -16.12
C LYS A 66 29.38 -4.74 -16.39
N GLU A 67 30.42 -5.34 -16.95
CA GLU A 67 31.54 -4.61 -17.54
C GLU A 67 31.24 -4.33 -19.02
N THR A 68 31.44 -3.09 -19.45
CA THR A 68 31.34 -2.70 -20.86
C THR A 68 32.73 -2.33 -21.40
N SER A 69 32.83 -2.01 -22.69
CA SER A 69 34.08 -1.52 -23.27
C SER A 69 34.57 -0.19 -22.68
N THR A 70 33.67 0.57 -22.04
CA THR A 70 33.86 1.98 -21.67
C THR A 70 33.58 2.29 -20.21
N SER A 71 32.81 1.45 -19.52
CA SER A 71 32.32 1.69 -18.16
C SER A 71 31.91 0.40 -17.44
N ALA A 72 31.92 0.43 -16.11
CA ALA A 72 31.30 -0.60 -15.27
C ALA A 72 29.89 -0.14 -14.89
N LEU A 73 28.88 -0.88 -15.32
CA LEU A 73 27.49 -0.61 -14.96
C LEU A 73 27.19 -1.20 -13.58
N LYS A 74 26.46 -0.42 -12.78
CA LYS A 74 26.25 -0.68 -11.36
C LYS A 74 24.78 -0.69 -11.00
N LEU A 75 24.47 -1.39 -9.93
CA LEU A 75 23.16 -1.43 -9.31
C LEU A 75 23.25 -1.28 -7.78
N ASP A 76 22.14 -0.87 -7.18
CA ASP A 76 21.91 -0.92 -5.74
C ASP A 76 20.75 -1.87 -5.46
N VAL A 77 20.88 -2.69 -4.43
CA VAL A 77 19.84 -3.63 -3.97
C VAL A 77 19.34 -3.17 -2.61
N PHE A 78 18.04 -2.98 -2.48
CA PHE A 78 17.33 -2.70 -1.24
C PHE A 78 16.37 -3.86 -0.97
N TYR A 79 16.41 -4.43 0.23
CA TYR A 79 15.66 -5.67 0.51
C TYR A 79 15.26 -5.78 1.98
N PRO A 80 14.20 -6.53 2.32
CA PRO A 80 13.76 -6.71 3.69
C PRO A 80 14.80 -7.47 4.52
N LYS A 81 14.96 -7.09 5.78
CA LYS A 81 15.79 -7.81 6.75
C LYS A 81 15.12 -9.15 7.07
N ASN A 82 15.68 -10.23 6.53
CA ASN A 82 15.05 -11.56 6.61
C ASN A 82 15.09 -12.11 8.05
N SER A 83 13.91 -12.35 8.65
CA SER A 83 13.76 -13.02 9.95
C SER A 83 12.99 -14.34 9.87
N THR A 84 12.38 -14.67 8.73
CA THR A 84 11.38 -15.74 8.59
C THR A 84 11.65 -16.74 7.46
N GLY A 85 12.71 -16.56 6.65
CA GLY A 85 13.04 -17.46 5.52
C GLY A 85 12.12 -17.30 4.30
N GLU A 86 11.25 -16.29 4.29
CA GLU A 86 10.31 -15.99 3.20
C GLU A 86 11.03 -15.45 1.96
N LYS A 87 10.53 -15.79 0.76
CA LYS A 87 10.99 -15.22 -0.51
C LYS A 87 10.11 -14.05 -0.95
N TYR A 88 10.72 -12.93 -1.31
CA TYR A 88 10.03 -11.70 -1.68
C TYR A 88 9.97 -11.51 -3.20
N PRO A 89 8.88 -10.94 -3.75
CA PRO A 89 8.86 -10.47 -5.15
C PRO A 89 9.94 -9.42 -5.40
N GLY A 90 10.41 -9.31 -6.64
CA GLY A 90 11.47 -8.39 -7.05
C GLY A 90 11.00 -7.29 -7.99
N VAL A 91 11.66 -6.14 -7.95
CA VAL A 91 11.39 -5.01 -8.86
C VAL A 91 12.71 -4.44 -9.37
N LEU A 92 12.89 -4.37 -10.69
CA LEU A 92 13.97 -3.60 -11.30
C LEU A 92 13.48 -2.18 -11.58
N LEU A 93 14.10 -1.18 -10.95
CA LEU A 93 13.77 0.24 -11.07
C LEU A 93 14.75 0.95 -12.02
N ILE A 94 14.18 1.59 -13.04
CA ILE A 94 14.93 2.19 -14.15
C ILE A 94 14.73 3.70 -14.12
N HIS A 95 15.84 4.44 -14.05
CA HIS A 95 15.79 5.89 -13.96
C HIS A 95 15.39 6.55 -15.28
N GLY A 96 14.76 7.72 -15.18
CA GLY A 96 14.48 8.60 -16.31
C GLY A 96 15.72 9.38 -16.77
N GLY A 97 15.50 10.40 -17.61
CA GLY A 97 16.60 11.23 -18.09
C GLY A 97 16.72 11.39 -19.61
N GLY A 98 15.63 11.13 -20.35
CA GLY A 98 15.65 11.22 -21.81
C GLY A 98 16.74 10.37 -22.45
N TRP A 99 17.05 9.19 -21.89
CA TRP A 99 18.12 8.27 -22.34
C TRP A 99 19.55 8.81 -22.30
N PHE A 100 19.76 10.06 -21.89
CA PHE A 100 21.01 10.79 -22.06
C PHE A 100 21.57 11.41 -20.76
N SER A 101 20.70 11.77 -19.82
CA SER A 101 21.12 12.37 -18.56
C SER A 101 20.24 11.86 -17.43
N GLY A 102 20.75 10.97 -16.58
CA GLY A 102 20.00 10.39 -15.48
C GLY A 102 20.88 9.44 -14.69
N ILE A 103 20.47 9.13 -13.45
CA ILE A 103 21.26 8.32 -12.51
C ILE A 103 20.35 7.37 -11.73
N LYS A 104 20.87 6.19 -11.34
CA LYS A 104 20.10 5.14 -10.64
C LYS A 104 19.56 5.60 -9.28
N GLU A 105 20.24 6.56 -8.65
CA GLU A 105 19.90 7.14 -7.34
C GLU A 105 18.54 7.84 -7.36
N ASN A 106 18.08 8.31 -8.53
CA ASN A 106 16.74 8.89 -8.66
C ASN A 106 15.62 7.90 -8.31
N GLN A 107 15.90 6.60 -8.30
CA GLN A 107 14.94 5.55 -7.92
C GLN A 107 15.20 5.00 -6.51
N ALA A 108 16.24 5.44 -5.80
CA ALA A 108 16.63 4.87 -4.50
C ALA A 108 15.53 5.01 -3.44
N VAL A 109 14.87 6.17 -3.38
CA VAL A 109 13.79 6.41 -2.41
C VAL A 109 12.59 5.50 -2.67
N MET A 110 12.15 5.38 -3.94
CA MET A 110 11.10 4.42 -4.32
C MET A 110 11.51 2.99 -3.96
N ALA A 111 12.75 2.59 -4.25
CA ALA A 111 13.27 1.26 -3.95
C ALA A 111 13.28 0.96 -2.44
N GLN A 112 13.64 1.92 -1.59
CA GLN A 112 13.60 1.77 -0.14
C GLN A 112 12.18 1.55 0.37
N HIS A 113 11.20 2.30 -0.15
CA HIS A 113 9.79 2.09 0.22
C HIS A 113 9.24 0.76 -0.27
N LEU A 114 9.63 0.30 -1.46
CA LEU A 114 9.28 -1.05 -1.93
C LEU A 114 9.92 -2.12 -1.04
N ALA A 115 11.18 -1.95 -0.63
CA ALA A 115 11.84 -2.85 0.30
C ALA A 115 11.13 -2.92 1.66
N GLU A 116 10.74 -1.77 2.21
CA GLU A 116 9.94 -1.69 3.44
C GLU A 116 8.61 -2.43 3.30
N ALA A 117 8.02 -2.44 2.11
CA ALA A 117 6.79 -3.14 1.81
C ALA A 117 6.97 -4.63 1.48
N GLY A 118 8.18 -5.19 1.58
CA GLY A 118 8.44 -6.62 1.32
C GLY A 118 8.75 -6.95 -0.14
N TYR A 119 9.53 -6.12 -0.82
CA TYR A 119 10.08 -6.40 -2.16
C TYR A 119 11.61 -6.38 -2.14
N VAL A 120 12.26 -7.16 -3.01
CA VAL A 120 13.66 -6.93 -3.37
C VAL A 120 13.69 -5.89 -4.49
N ALA A 121 14.07 -4.66 -4.17
CA ALA A 121 14.07 -3.54 -5.10
C ALA A 121 15.49 -3.23 -5.57
N VAL A 122 15.70 -3.23 -6.89
CA VAL A 122 17.02 -3.05 -7.51
C VAL A 122 17.01 -1.82 -8.40
N THR A 123 17.85 -0.82 -8.13
CA THR A 123 18.05 0.31 -9.05
C THR A 123 19.25 0.02 -9.93
N ALA A 124 19.19 0.29 -11.23
CA ALA A 124 20.31 -0.02 -12.15
C ALA A 124 20.68 1.18 -13.02
N SER A 125 21.99 1.38 -13.23
CA SER A 125 22.50 2.22 -14.31
C SER A 125 22.52 1.44 -15.62
N TYR A 126 22.46 2.15 -16.74
CA TYR A 126 22.59 1.59 -18.09
C TYR A 126 23.39 2.57 -18.97
N ARG A 127 23.94 2.10 -20.10
CA ARG A 127 24.67 3.00 -21.01
C ARG A 127 23.75 4.07 -21.59
N LEU A 128 24.13 5.33 -21.36
CA LEU A 128 23.41 6.50 -21.87
C LEU A 128 23.75 6.76 -23.35
N GLY A 129 22.92 7.56 -24.02
CA GLY A 129 23.02 7.82 -25.46
C GLY A 129 24.35 8.41 -25.95
N GLU A 130 25.13 9.07 -25.08
CA GLU A 130 26.50 9.52 -25.44
C GLU A 130 27.50 8.36 -25.52
N GLU A 131 27.29 7.30 -24.73
CA GLU A 131 28.15 6.12 -24.67
C GLU A 131 27.73 5.07 -25.70
N ALA A 132 26.42 4.81 -25.83
CA ALA A 132 25.90 3.83 -26.77
C ALA A 132 24.48 4.17 -27.26
N LYS A 133 24.21 3.87 -28.53
CA LYS A 133 22.89 4.01 -29.16
C LYS A 133 21.96 2.84 -28.80
N TYR A 134 20.68 2.96 -29.14
CA TYR A 134 19.76 1.82 -29.17
C TYR A 134 20.37 0.63 -29.95
N PRO A 135 20.20 -0.64 -29.49
CA PRO A 135 19.45 -1.09 -28.32
C PRO A 135 20.30 -1.31 -27.04
N ALA A 136 21.49 -0.69 -26.92
CA ALA A 136 22.46 -1.02 -25.86
C ALA A 136 21.88 -0.95 -24.43
N ALA A 137 21.12 0.10 -24.11
CA ALA A 137 20.48 0.26 -22.80
C ALA A 137 19.51 -0.89 -22.45
N ILE A 138 18.79 -1.42 -23.46
CA ILE A 138 17.86 -2.54 -23.26
C ILE A 138 18.63 -3.82 -22.95
N LEU A 139 19.71 -4.08 -23.68
CA LEU A 139 20.60 -5.22 -23.43
C LEU A 139 21.23 -5.15 -22.03
N ASP A 140 21.66 -3.97 -21.61
CA ASP A 140 22.22 -3.77 -20.26
C ASP A 140 21.19 -4.08 -19.17
N LEU A 141 19.96 -3.58 -19.30
CA LEU A 141 18.91 -3.83 -18.32
C LEU A 141 18.38 -5.27 -18.34
N LYS A 142 18.44 -5.96 -19.49
CA LYS A 142 18.20 -7.41 -19.57
C LYS A 142 19.23 -8.18 -18.76
N ASP A 143 20.50 -7.79 -18.83
CA ASP A 143 21.54 -8.38 -17.99
C ASP A 143 21.33 -8.06 -16.50
N ALA A 144 20.77 -6.90 -16.14
CA ALA A 144 20.39 -6.61 -14.76
C ALA A 144 19.28 -7.56 -14.25
N ILE A 145 18.26 -7.90 -15.07
CA ILE A 145 17.24 -8.90 -14.69
C ILE A 145 17.88 -10.28 -14.48
N ARG A 146 18.84 -10.66 -15.34
CA ARG A 146 19.58 -11.93 -15.19
C ARG A 146 20.40 -11.94 -13.91
N TRP A 147 21.08 -10.85 -13.62
CA TRP A 147 21.82 -10.66 -12.38
C TRP A 147 20.92 -10.85 -11.15
N MET A 148 19.71 -10.28 -11.16
CA MET A 148 18.74 -10.49 -10.08
C MET A 148 18.40 -11.98 -9.91
N ARG A 149 18.16 -12.72 -11.00
CA ARG A 149 17.86 -14.16 -10.95
C ARG A 149 19.04 -14.99 -10.46
N GLU A 150 20.24 -14.67 -10.91
CA GLU A 150 21.48 -15.32 -10.48
C GLU A 150 21.73 -15.15 -8.98
N HIS A 151 21.50 -13.94 -8.46
CA HIS A 151 21.70 -13.59 -7.05
C HIS A 151 20.46 -13.80 -6.17
N ALA A 152 19.44 -14.52 -6.67
CA ALA A 152 18.16 -14.58 -5.98
C ALA A 152 18.24 -15.19 -4.57
N ALA A 153 19.13 -16.16 -4.36
CA ALA A 153 19.35 -16.77 -3.05
C ALA A 153 19.93 -15.80 -2.02
N GLU A 154 20.80 -14.86 -2.44
CA GLU A 154 21.45 -13.89 -1.55
C GLU A 154 20.43 -12.93 -0.92
N PHE A 155 19.39 -12.56 -1.69
CA PHE A 155 18.40 -11.56 -1.27
C PHE A 155 17.03 -12.16 -0.90
N ASN A 156 16.91 -13.49 -0.86
CA ASN A 156 15.63 -14.20 -0.74
C ASN A 156 14.61 -13.72 -1.79
N LEU A 157 15.06 -13.54 -3.02
CA LEU A 157 14.22 -13.11 -4.12
C LEU A 157 13.42 -14.30 -4.69
N ASN A 158 12.15 -14.06 -4.98
CA ASN A 158 11.31 -14.97 -5.74
C ASN A 158 11.45 -14.66 -7.24
N THR A 159 12.15 -15.53 -7.95
CA THR A 159 12.42 -15.40 -9.39
C THR A 159 11.16 -15.52 -10.25
N GLU A 160 10.08 -16.08 -9.73
CA GLU A 160 8.81 -16.20 -10.47
C GLU A 160 7.93 -14.96 -10.34
N LYS A 161 8.34 -13.96 -9.55
CA LYS A 161 7.56 -12.77 -9.22
C LYS A 161 8.42 -11.52 -9.37
N LEU A 162 8.77 -11.17 -10.61
CA LEU A 162 9.56 -9.98 -10.94
C LEU A 162 8.71 -8.91 -11.64
N ALA A 163 8.99 -7.63 -11.38
CA ALA A 163 8.47 -6.50 -12.14
C ALA A 163 9.59 -5.65 -12.75
N THR A 164 9.25 -4.91 -13.80
CA THR A 164 9.99 -3.70 -14.17
C THR A 164 9.21 -2.46 -13.74
N LEU A 165 9.91 -1.48 -13.21
CA LEU A 165 9.39 -0.15 -12.92
C LEU A 165 10.31 0.86 -13.56
N GLY A 166 9.77 1.82 -14.29
CA GLY A 166 10.58 2.90 -14.83
C GLY A 166 9.87 4.24 -14.74
N ALA A 167 10.64 5.32 -14.90
CA ALA A 167 10.08 6.65 -15.02
C ALA A 167 10.60 7.40 -16.26
N SER A 168 9.74 8.13 -16.98
CA SER A 168 10.09 8.84 -18.22
C SER A 168 10.74 7.91 -19.27
N ALA A 169 11.92 8.23 -19.79
CA ALA A 169 12.73 7.33 -20.62
C ALA A 169 12.95 5.94 -19.98
N GLY A 170 13.07 5.87 -18.66
CA GLY A 170 13.16 4.60 -17.94
C GLY A 170 11.87 3.80 -17.97
N ALA A 171 10.69 4.45 -18.00
CA ALA A 171 9.40 3.79 -18.16
C ALA A 171 9.24 3.20 -19.56
N HIS A 172 9.72 3.91 -20.58
CA HIS A 172 9.81 3.38 -21.94
C HIS A 172 10.68 2.11 -21.98
N LEU A 173 11.87 2.14 -21.38
CA LEU A 173 12.74 0.97 -21.27
C LEU A 173 12.10 -0.17 -20.45
N ALA A 174 11.46 0.15 -19.31
CA ALA A 174 10.77 -0.81 -18.46
C ALA A 174 9.66 -1.57 -19.21
N MET A 175 8.86 -0.84 -20.00
CA MET A 175 7.85 -1.45 -20.86
C MET A 175 8.51 -2.33 -21.91
N GLN A 176 9.53 -1.83 -22.62
CA GLN A 176 10.24 -2.58 -23.65
C GLN A 176 10.75 -3.92 -23.13
N LEU A 177 11.38 -3.94 -21.96
CA LEU A 177 11.84 -5.16 -21.29
C LEU A 177 10.69 -6.15 -21.03
N GLY A 178 9.57 -5.64 -20.52
CA GLY A 178 8.44 -6.48 -20.12
C GLY A 178 7.68 -7.11 -21.29
N VAL A 179 7.62 -6.45 -22.45
CA VAL A 179 6.93 -6.97 -23.65
C VAL A 179 7.88 -7.67 -24.64
N THR A 180 9.18 -7.68 -24.39
CA THR A 180 10.17 -8.39 -25.22
C THR A 180 11.03 -9.40 -24.45
N PRO A 181 10.46 -10.20 -23.53
CA PRO A 181 11.25 -11.15 -22.76
C PRO A 181 11.85 -12.20 -23.70
N ASP A 182 13.17 -12.41 -23.57
CA ASP A 182 13.96 -13.38 -24.34
C ASP A 182 13.79 -13.24 -25.87
N SER A 183 13.52 -12.00 -26.32
CA SER A 183 13.25 -11.67 -27.72
C SER A 183 14.48 -11.85 -28.61
N GLU A 184 14.28 -12.49 -29.77
CA GLU A 184 15.32 -12.62 -30.80
C GLU A 184 15.64 -11.28 -31.50
N VAL A 185 14.81 -10.24 -31.31
CA VAL A 185 15.06 -8.89 -31.85
C VAL A 185 16.43 -8.36 -31.40
N TYR A 186 16.78 -8.58 -30.14
CA TYR A 186 18.00 -8.02 -29.55
C TYR A 186 19.24 -8.91 -29.68
N LYS A 187 19.11 -10.11 -30.28
CA LYS A 187 20.21 -11.06 -30.50
C LYS A 187 21.09 -11.25 -29.26
N GLU A 188 20.45 -11.51 -28.14
CA GLU A 188 21.11 -11.54 -26.83
C GLU A 188 22.16 -12.66 -26.74
N GLU A 189 23.36 -12.32 -26.25
CA GLU A 189 24.49 -13.27 -26.14
C GLU A 189 24.35 -14.22 -24.95
N ASN A 190 23.89 -13.71 -23.79
CA ASN A 190 23.66 -14.50 -22.59
C ASN A 190 22.19 -14.88 -22.49
N LYS A 191 21.88 -16.18 -22.42
CA LYS A 191 20.50 -16.70 -22.23
C LYS A 191 20.39 -17.63 -21.01
N ASN A 192 21.34 -17.59 -20.07
CA ASN A 192 21.39 -18.49 -18.91
C ASN A 192 20.20 -18.31 -17.96
N PHE A 193 19.66 -17.09 -17.88
CA PHE A 193 18.44 -16.78 -17.15
C PHE A 193 17.48 -16.02 -18.05
N SER A 194 16.18 -16.31 -17.87
CA SER A 194 15.10 -15.62 -18.59
C SER A 194 15.01 -14.16 -18.16
N THR A 195 14.65 -13.29 -19.09
CA THR A 195 14.37 -11.87 -18.84
C THR A 195 12.89 -11.59 -18.59
N LYS A 196 12.06 -12.64 -18.50
CA LYS A 196 10.62 -12.52 -18.25
C LYS A 196 10.32 -11.88 -16.90
N VAL A 197 9.37 -10.95 -16.91
CA VAL A 197 8.76 -10.32 -15.74
C VAL A 197 7.25 -10.49 -15.77
N GLN A 198 6.61 -10.34 -14.62
CA GLN A 198 5.19 -10.58 -14.36
C GLN A 198 4.38 -9.30 -14.19
N ALA A 199 5.02 -8.12 -14.13
CA ALA A 199 4.33 -6.84 -14.01
C ALA A 199 5.18 -5.69 -14.60
N ILE A 200 4.53 -4.66 -15.14
CA ILE A 200 5.18 -3.42 -15.60
C ILE A 200 4.55 -2.22 -14.88
N VAL A 201 5.40 -1.36 -14.32
CA VAL A 201 5.01 -0.06 -13.76
C VAL A 201 5.60 1.05 -14.62
N ASN A 202 4.75 1.75 -15.35
CA ASN A 202 5.11 2.92 -16.13
C ASN A 202 4.79 4.20 -15.35
N ILE A 203 5.82 4.98 -15.01
CA ILE A 203 5.68 6.33 -14.47
C ILE A 203 6.01 7.34 -15.58
N ASP A 204 4.99 7.89 -16.21
CA ASP A 204 5.09 9.00 -17.17
C ASP A 204 6.04 8.78 -18.37
N GLY A 205 6.14 7.55 -18.87
CA GLY A 205 6.88 7.19 -20.09
C GLY A 205 5.97 6.92 -21.27
N VAL A 206 6.45 7.23 -22.47
CA VAL A 206 5.73 6.99 -23.73
C VAL A 206 5.81 5.52 -24.16
N ALA A 207 4.69 4.99 -24.64
CA ALA A 207 4.58 3.60 -25.09
C ALA A 207 4.93 3.41 -26.57
N SER A 208 4.99 4.50 -27.35
CA SER A 208 5.45 4.46 -28.73
C SER A 208 6.14 5.75 -29.13
N LEU A 209 7.34 5.61 -29.70
CA LEU A 209 8.14 6.69 -30.26
C LEU A 209 7.68 7.05 -31.68
N ALA A 210 7.04 6.09 -32.36
CA ALA A 210 6.50 6.26 -33.72
C ALA A 210 5.06 6.80 -33.75
N HIS A 211 4.37 6.86 -32.60
CA HIS A 211 2.98 7.31 -32.52
C HIS A 211 2.81 8.76 -33.07
N PRO A 212 1.64 9.10 -33.66
CA PRO A 212 1.37 10.48 -34.07
C PRO A 212 1.49 11.50 -32.94
N GLU A 213 1.11 11.10 -31.72
CA GLU A 213 1.20 11.94 -30.51
C GLU A 213 2.61 12.01 -29.92
N ALA A 214 3.54 11.16 -30.38
CA ALA A 214 4.89 11.14 -29.87
C ALA A 214 5.67 12.37 -30.34
N GLU A 215 6.24 13.08 -29.37
CA GLU A 215 7.15 14.19 -29.61
C GLU A 215 8.44 13.65 -30.25
N LYS A 216 8.75 14.12 -31.47
CA LYS A 216 9.94 13.73 -32.22
C LYS A 216 10.97 14.85 -32.09
N GLY A 217 12.25 14.49 -31.95
CA GLY A 217 13.29 15.51 -31.82
C GLY A 217 14.69 14.94 -31.67
N ALA A 218 15.66 15.86 -31.66
CA ALA A 218 17.09 15.59 -31.74
C ALA A 218 17.63 14.59 -30.70
N LEU A 219 17.02 14.53 -29.50
CA LEU A 219 17.38 13.54 -28.48
C LEU A 219 17.09 12.12 -28.96
N LEU A 220 15.87 11.85 -29.42
CA LEU A 220 15.49 10.53 -29.92
C LEU A 220 16.25 10.18 -31.19
N ASP A 221 16.42 11.14 -32.11
CA ASP A 221 17.24 10.96 -33.32
C ASP A 221 18.68 10.54 -32.95
N ALA A 222 19.27 11.17 -31.93
CA ALA A 222 20.63 10.86 -31.48
C ALA A 222 20.73 9.49 -30.79
N TRP A 223 19.74 9.13 -29.96
CA TRP A 223 19.72 7.85 -29.25
C TRP A 223 19.50 6.67 -30.19
N LEU A 224 18.55 6.79 -31.12
CA LEU A 224 18.27 5.77 -32.14
C LEU A 224 19.35 5.76 -33.22
N GLY A 225 19.95 6.91 -33.50
CA GLY A 225 21.00 7.07 -34.49
C GLY A 225 20.50 7.42 -35.88
N GLU A 226 19.19 7.41 -36.11
CA GLU A 226 18.49 7.77 -37.35
C GLU A 226 17.23 8.57 -37.02
N THR A 227 16.80 9.43 -37.94
CA THR A 227 15.57 10.22 -37.77
C THR A 227 14.33 9.40 -38.10
N PHE A 228 13.15 9.77 -37.56
CA PHE A 228 11.89 9.09 -37.91
C PHE A 228 11.58 9.14 -39.41
N LYS A 229 12.03 10.20 -40.08
CA LYS A 229 11.82 10.36 -41.52
C LYS A 229 12.68 9.38 -42.33
N ASP A 230 13.90 9.13 -41.86
CA ASP A 230 14.88 8.31 -42.58
C ASP A 230 14.68 6.82 -42.29
N ASP A 231 14.35 6.46 -41.04
CA ASP A 231 14.04 5.07 -40.65
C ASP A 231 12.84 4.97 -39.68
N PRO A 232 11.59 5.05 -40.18
CA PRO A 232 10.41 4.86 -39.36
C PRO A 232 10.25 3.41 -38.86
N ALA A 233 10.96 2.43 -39.43
CA ALA A 233 10.92 1.05 -38.97
C ALA A 233 11.71 0.89 -37.67
N LEU A 234 12.90 1.47 -37.57
CA LEU A 234 13.69 1.50 -36.33
C LEU A 234 12.93 2.15 -35.17
N TRP A 235 12.21 3.23 -35.43
CA TRP A 235 11.41 3.91 -34.40
C TRP A 235 10.23 3.06 -33.91
N ARG A 236 9.63 2.25 -34.79
CA ARG A 236 8.63 1.25 -34.40
C ARG A 236 9.27 0.09 -33.64
N GLU A 237 10.41 -0.42 -34.09
CA GLU A 237 11.16 -1.47 -33.38
C GLU A 237 11.58 -1.02 -31.96
N ALA A 238 11.86 0.26 -31.78
CA ALA A 238 12.15 0.85 -30.47
C ALA A 238 10.89 1.22 -29.67
N SER A 239 9.68 0.89 -30.13
CA SER A 239 8.42 1.21 -29.45
C SER A 239 7.82 -0.03 -28.78
N PRO A 240 7.59 -0.03 -27.46
CA PRO A 240 7.07 -1.21 -26.77
C PRO A 240 5.65 -1.58 -27.21
N LEU A 241 4.87 -0.61 -27.69
CA LEU A 241 3.54 -0.84 -28.25
C LEU A 241 3.49 -1.92 -29.35
N GLU A 242 4.56 -2.05 -30.16
CA GLU A 242 4.60 -3.00 -31.28
C GLU A 242 4.69 -4.47 -30.83
N TYR A 243 4.99 -4.71 -29.56
CA TYR A 243 5.25 -6.04 -29.00
C TYR A 243 4.19 -6.49 -28.00
N VAL A 244 3.10 -5.73 -27.83
CA VAL A 244 2.01 -6.13 -26.94
C VAL A 244 1.23 -7.29 -27.54
N ASP A 245 1.23 -8.41 -26.81
CA ASP A 245 0.59 -9.66 -27.18
C ASP A 245 -0.09 -10.35 -25.98
N THR A 246 -0.64 -11.54 -26.19
CA THR A 246 -1.34 -12.32 -25.14
C THR A 246 -0.44 -12.79 -24.00
N THR A 247 0.88 -12.67 -24.13
CA THR A 247 1.86 -13.07 -23.12
C THR A 247 2.44 -11.87 -22.36
N SER A 248 2.06 -10.65 -22.75
CA SER A 248 2.47 -9.42 -22.08
C SER A 248 1.99 -9.39 -20.63
N PRO A 249 2.80 -8.86 -19.70
CA PRO A 249 2.42 -8.81 -18.29
C PRO A 249 1.38 -7.69 -18.04
N PRO A 250 0.59 -7.81 -16.95
CA PRO A 250 -0.20 -6.70 -16.45
C PRO A 250 0.63 -5.41 -16.33
N THR A 251 -0.01 -4.28 -16.63
CA THR A 251 0.69 -2.99 -16.72
C THR A 251 -0.12 -1.86 -16.08
N ILE A 252 0.52 -1.04 -15.26
CA ILE A 252 -0.04 0.22 -14.74
C ILE A 252 0.64 1.42 -15.40
N PHE A 253 -0.17 2.42 -15.73
CA PHE A 253 0.29 3.74 -16.18
C PHE A 253 -0.03 4.77 -15.10
N ILE A 254 1.00 5.37 -14.51
CA ILE A 254 0.90 6.51 -13.60
C ILE A 254 1.42 7.73 -14.34
N ASN A 255 0.52 8.59 -14.80
CA ASN A 255 0.86 9.70 -15.68
C ASN A 255 0.76 11.04 -14.98
N SER A 256 1.57 11.99 -15.48
CA SER A 256 1.41 13.39 -15.19
C SER A 256 0.19 13.97 -15.90
N ALA A 257 -0.16 15.20 -15.53
CA ALA A 257 -1.17 15.98 -16.24
C ALA A 257 -0.74 16.44 -17.65
N GLN A 258 0.48 16.12 -18.12
CA GLN A 258 0.99 16.54 -19.43
C GLN A 258 0.67 15.51 -20.52
N PRO A 259 -0.22 15.83 -21.50
CA PRO A 259 -0.67 14.87 -22.51
C PRO A 259 0.44 14.28 -23.39
N ARG A 260 1.55 15.01 -23.58
CA ARG A 260 2.66 14.56 -24.43
C ARG A 260 3.33 13.26 -23.95
N PHE A 261 3.21 12.91 -22.67
CA PHE A 261 3.73 11.65 -22.13
C PHE A 261 2.76 10.47 -22.26
N HIS A 262 1.57 10.69 -22.83
CA HIS A 262 0.57 9.65 -23.03
C HIS A 262 0.70 8.98 -24.41
N ALA A 263 1.68 9.37 -25.22
CA ALA A 263 1.84 8.89 -26.59
C ALA A 263 1.89 7.34 -26.65
N GLY A 264 0.90 6.77 -27.33
CA GLY A 264 0.73 5.33 -27.50
C GLY A 264 0.14 4.59 -26.28
N ARG A 265 -0.08 5.24 -25.14
CA ARG A 265 -0.63 4.62 -23.92
C ARG A 265 -2.00 4.01 -24.18
N ASP A 266 -2.92 4.80 -24.74
CA ASP A 266 -4.30 4.36 -24.90
C ASP A 266 -4.39 3.19 -25.91
N SER A 267 -3.53 3.20 -26.94
CA SER A 267 -3.35 2.08 -27.86
C SER A 267 -2.77 0.83 -27.17
N PHE A 268 -1.80 1.01 -26.26
CA PHE A 268 -1.22 -0.09 -25.48
C PHE A 268 -2.27 -0.73 -24.58
N VAL A 269 -3.02 0.09 -23.86
CA VAL A 269 -4.11 -0.34 -22.97
C VAL A 269 -5.21 -1.03 -23.76
N ALA A 270 -5.60 -0.50 -24.91
CA ALA A 270 -6.60 -1.15 -25.77
C ALA A 270 -6.16 -2.56 -26.23
N LEU A 271 -4.86 -2.79 -26.44
CA LEU A 271 -4.32 -4.12 -26.72
C LEU A 271 -4.37 -5.03 -25.48
N LEU A 272 -4.00 -4.53 -24.30
CA LEU A 272 -4.12 -5.30 -23.04
C LEU A 272 -5.56 -5.71 -22.78
N ASP A 273 -6.51 -4.77 -22.91
CA ASP A 273 -7.95 -5.03 -22.75
C ASP A 273 -8.44 -6.09 -23.74
N LYS A 274 -8.03 -5.98 -25.01
CA LYS A 274 -8.34 -6.97 -26.06
C LYS A 274 -7.85 -8.37 -25.69
N TYR A 275 -6.71 -8.48 -25.01
CA TYR A 275 -6.15 -9.75 -24.56
C TYR A 275 -6.62 -10.18 -23.17
N GLY A 276 -7.48 -9.40 -22.49
CA GLY A 276 -7.94 -9.68 -21.14
C GLY A 276 -6.83 -9.57 -20.08
N ILE A 277 -5.78 -8.78 -20.35
CA ILE A 277 -4.65 -8.57 -19.46
C ILE A 277 -4.97 -7.40 -18.52
N TYR A 278 -4.82 -7.64 -17.21
CA TYR A 278 -5.09 -6.63 -16.19
C TYR A 278 -4.24 -5.37 -16.39
N ASN A 279 -4.87 -4.20 -16.31
CA ASN A 279 -4.19 -2.93 -16.45
C ASN A 279 -4.88 -1.82 -15.65
N GLU A 280 -4.13 -0.75 -15.37
CA GLU A 280 -4.60 0.42 -14.63
C GLU A 280 -4.07 1.71 -15.27
N ILE A 281 -4.87 2.77 -15.25
CA ILE A 281 -4.44 4.12 -15.63
C ILE A 281 -4.78 5.08 -14.50
N HIS A 282 -3.79 5.78 -13.98
CA HIS A 282 -3.94 6.85 -13.00
C HIS A 282 -3.27 8.12 -13.53
N THR A 283 -3.99 9.24 -13.50
CA THR A 283 -3.44 10.56 -13.85
C THR A 283 -3.39 11.41 -12.61
N ILE A 284 -2.20 11.85 -12.21
CA ILE A 284 -2.03 12.71 -11.04
C ILE A 284 -2.33 14.16 -11.47
N PRO A 285 -3.39 14.79 -10.94
CA PRO A 285 -3.80 16.11 -11.39
C PRO A 285 -2.77 17.19 -11.03
N ASN A 286 -2.68 18.22 -11.88
CA ASN A 286 -1.79 19.38 -11.69
C ASN A 286 -0.30 19.05 -11.52
N SER A 287 0.13 17.88 -11.98
CA SER A 287 1.51 17.41 -11.85
C SER A 287 2.37 17.79 -13.06
N PRO A 288 3.65 18.18 -12.84
CA PRO A 288 4.63 18.33 -13.90
C PRO A 288 5.21 16.96 -14.29
N HIS A 289 5.97 16.89 -15.38
CA HIS A 289 6.89 15.78 -15.59
C HIS A 289 7.92 15.73 -14.46
N SER A 290 8.38 14.53 -14.07
CA SER A 290 9.24 14.29 -12.89
C SER A 290 8.55 14.47 -11.54
N PHE A 291 7.21 14.43 -11.49
CA PHE A 291 6.43 14.54 -10.25
C PHE A 291 6.84 13.52 -9.19
N TRP A 292 7.24 12.31 -9.58
CA TRP A 292 7.61 11.23 -8.67
C TRP A 292 8.90 11.51 -7.88
N LEU A 293 9.68 12.54 -8.24
CA LEU A 293 10.88 12.92 -7.49
C LEU A 293 10.59 13.90 -6.34
N LEU A 294 9.36 14.38 -6.21
CA LEU A 294 9.00 15.45 -5.28
C LEU A 294 7.70 15.14 -4.52
N HIS A 295 7.61 15.61 -3.27
CA HIS A 295 6.34 15.69 -2.57
C HIS A 295 5.48 16.85 -3.13
N PRO A 296 4.14 16.72 -3.10
CA PRO A 296 3.37 15.60 -2.52
C PRO A 296 3.15 14.41 -3.48
N TRP A 297 3.49 14.54 -4.76
CA TRP A 297 3.10 13.57 -5.78
C TRP A 297 3.75 12.19 -5.63
N PHE A 298 4.93 12.11 -5.01
CA PHE A 298 5.58 10.84 -4.70
C PHE A 298 4.68 9.88 -3.91
N GLU A 299 3.94 10.37 -2.91
CA GLU A 299 3.11 9.53 -2.05
C GLU A 299 2.00 8.81 -2.84
N GLU A 300 1.35 9.54 -3.74
CA GLU A 300 0.30 9.01 -4.59
C GLU A 300 0.88 8.02 -5.61
N THR A 301 2.06 8.33 -6.16
CA THR A 301 2.81 7.44 -7.06
C THR A 301 3.19 6.13 -6.38
N LEU A 302 3.73 6.21 -5.16
CA LEU A 302 4.12 5.06 -4.34
C LEU A 302 2.91 4.20 -4.02
N LYS A 303 1.78 4.82 -3.64
CA LYS A 303 0.53 4.12 -3.36
C LYS A 303 0.06 3.31 -4.57
N TYR A 304 -0.09 3.95 -5.74
CA TYR A 304 -0.53 3.25 -6.95
C TYR A 304 0.42 2.13 -7.35
N THR A 305 1.73 2.36 -7.21
CA THR A 305 2.75 1.34 -7.46
C THR A 305 2.59 0.13 -6.53
N LEU A 306 2.47 0.36 -5.22
CA LEU A 306 2.34 -0.71 -4.24
C LEU A 306 1.04 -1.49 -4.40
N ASP A 307 -0.09 -0.80 -4.61
CA ASP A 307 -1.38 -1.46 -4.79
C ASP A 307 -1.36 -2.40 -6.01
N PHE A 308 -0.85 -1.90 -7.14
CA PHE A 308 -0.72 -2.68 -8.36
C PHE A 308 0.25 -3.85 -8.20
N LEU A 309 1.46 -3.62 -7.67
CA LEU A 309 2.43 -4.70 -7.51
C LEU A 309 1.95 -5.76 -6.51
N ASP A 310 1.30 -5.35 -5.42
CA ASP A 310 0.76 -6.28 -4.45
C ASP A 310 -0.36 -7.14 -5.07
N LYS A 311 -1.21 -6.54 -5.91
CA LYS A 311 -2.22 -7.25 -6.70
C LYS A 311 -1.62 -8.27 -7.64
N THR A 312 -0.57 -7.87 -8.34
CA THR A 312 -0.04 -8.64 -9.47
C THR A 312 0.96 -9.71 -9.02
N LEU A 313 1.75 -9.42 -7.97
CA LEU A 313 2.87 -10.27 -7.55
C LEU A 313 2.67 -10.91 -6.18
N LYS A 314 1.94 -10.29 -5.25
CA LYS A 314 1.71 -10.89 -3.91
C LYS A 314 0.41 -11.66 -3.80
N ASP A 315 -0.33 -11.78 -4.91
CA ASP A 315 -1.68 -12.37 -4.94
C ASP A 315 -2.63 -11.68 -3.95
N LYS A 316 -2.31 -10.44 -3.54
CA LYS A 316 -2.99 -9.71 -2.45
C LYS A 316 -4.40 -9.26 -2.84
N TYR A 317 -4.69 -9.26 -4.13
CA TYR A 317 -6.02 -9.06 -4.71
C TYR A 317 -6.30 -10.08 -5.84
N ALA A 318 -5.67 -11.25 -5.80
CA ALA A 318 -6.13 -12.35 -6.64
C ALA A 318 -7.61 -12.59 -6.31
N GLU A 319 -8.43 -12.85 -7.33
CA GLU A 319 -9.81 -13.32 -7.08
C GLU A 319 -9.75 -14.42 -6.02
N PRO A 320 -10.65 -14.40 -5.01
CA PRO A 320 -10.59 -15.35 -3.93
C PRO A 320 -10.56 -16.74 -4.55
N TYR A 321 -9.53 -17.51 -4.20
CA TYR A 321 -9.27 -18.85 -4.74
C TYR A 321 -10.51 -19.74 -4.66
N ARG A 322 -11.38 -19.48 -3.67
CA ARG A 322 -12.69 -20.10 -3.57
C ARG A 322 -13.74 -19.08 -3.12
N LYS A 323 -14.91 -19.12 -3.75
CA LYS A 323 -16.12 -18.43 -3.31
C LYS A 323 -17.12 -19.46 -2.79
N ILE A 324 -17.78 -19.16 -1.68
CA ILE A 324 -18.80 -19.99 -1.03
C ILE A 324 -20.00 -19.07 -0.74
N THR A 325 -21.21 -19.59 -0.89
CA THR A 325 -22.45 -18.87 -0.60
C THR A 325 -23.19 -19.51 0.57
N VAL A 326 -23.76 -18.68 1.44
CA VAL A 326 -24.59 -19.09 2.58
C VAL A 326 -25.94 -18.42 2.46
N ALA A 327 -27.01 -19.22 2.42
CA ALA A 327 -28.38 -18.71 2.42
C ALA A 327 -29.32 -19.65 3.19
N LYS A 328 -30.08 -19.10 4.13
CA LYS A 328 -30.96 -19.89 5.02
C LYS A 328 -32.10 -20.61 4.28
N ASP A 329 -32.54 -20.06 3.16
CA ASP A 329 -33.58 -20.64 2.29
C ASP A 329 -33.07 -21.84 1.46
N GLY A 330 -31.76 -22.09 1.46
CA GLY A 330 -31.11 -23.19 0.75
C GLY A 330 -30.71 -22.86 -0.68
N THR A 331 -30.73 -21.60 -1.11
CA THR A 331 -30.22 -21.22 -2.44
C THR A 331 -28.69 -21.09 -2.50
N GLY A 332 -28.01 -21.10 -1.35
CA GLY A 332 -26.55 -21.09 -1.24
C GLY A 332 -25.96 -22.49 -1.07
N ASP A 333 -24.63 -22.57 -1.13
CA ASP A 333 -23.87 -23.81 -0.91
C ASP A 333 -24.09 -24.39 0.51
N PHE A 334 -24.32 -23.53 1.50
CA PHE A 334 -24.62 -23.89 2.88
C PHE A 334 -25.81 -23.10 3.43
N LYS A 335 -26.46 -23.64 4.47
CA LYS A 335 -27.53 -22.94 5.22
C LYS A 335 -27.04 -22.25 6.49
N SER A 336 -25.85 -22.63 6.97
CA SER A 336 -25.21 -22.05 8.15
C SER A 336 -23.82 -21.51 7.82
N ILE A 337 -23.38 -20.52 8.60
CA ILE A 337 -22.08 -19.89 8.42
C ILE A 337 -20.98 -20.83 8.93
N GLN A 338 -21.20 -21.51 10.06
CA GLN A 338 -20.23 -22.44 10.62
C GLN A 338 -19.92 -23.62 9.68
N GLU A 339 -20.91 -24.18 8.98
CA GLU A 339 -20.66 -25.24 7.99
C GLU A 339 -19.81 -24.74 6.82
N ALA A 340 -20.06 -23.51 6.34
CA ALA A 340 -19.26 -22.91 5.30
C ALA A 340 -17.80 -22.72 5.74
N VAL A 341 -17.57 -22.21 6.96
CA VAL A 341 -16.24 -22.09 7.57
C VAL A 341 -15.57 -23.46 7.72
N ASN A 342 -16.29 -24.48 8.19
CA ASN A 342 -15.76 -25.84 8.34
C ASN A 342 -15.38 -26.48 7.00
N SER A 343 -15.97 -26.02 5.89
CA SER A 343 -15.64 -26.50 4.55
C SER A 343 -14.36 -25.88 3.97
N VAL A 344 -13.81 -24.85 4.62
CA VAL A 344 -12.59 -24.17 4.18
C VAL A 344 -11.41 -25.11 4.36
N ARG A 345 -10.59 -25.24 3.31
CA ARG A 345 -9.39 -26.07 3.34
C ARG A 345 -8.35 -25.42 4.26
N VAL A 346 -7.89 -26.18 5.24
CA VAL A 346 -6.74 -25.82 6.08
C VAL A 346 -5.50 -25.59 5.21
N PHE A 347 -4.77 -24.50 5.43
CA PHE A 347 -3.61 -24.10 4.61
C PHE A 347 -3.94 -23.98 3.12
N GLY A 348 -5.09 -23.37 2.79
CA GLY A 348 -5.50 -23.09 1.43
C GLY A 348 -4.49 -22.20 0.67
N PRO A 349 -4.44 -22.29 -0.68
CA PRO A 349 -3.46 -21.57 -1.49
C PRO A 349 -3.73 -20.06 -1.61
N GLY A 350 -4.88 -19.58 -1.16
CA GLY A 350 -5.30 -18.18 -1.28
C GLY A 350 -6.55 -17.88 -0.47
N GLU A 351 -7.09 -16.68 -0.66
CA GLU A 351 -8.28 -16.22 0.06
C GLU A 351 -9.52 -17.09 -0.24
N VAL A 352 -10.33 -17.34 0.79
CA VAL A 352 -11.70 -17.84 0.63
C VAL A 352 -12.68 -16.73 0.97
N LEU A 353 -13.64 -16.49 0.07
CA LEU A 353 -14.74 -15.54 0.28
C LEU A 353 -16.03 -16.31 0.57
N ILE A 354 -16.62 -16.10 1.74
CA ILE A 354 -17.95 -16.59 2.09
C ILE A 354 -18.93 -15.42 1.99
N LYS A 355 -19.82 -15.47 0.99
CA LYS A 355 -20.93 -14.51 0.83
C LYS A 355 -22.16 -15.00 1.58
N ILE A 356 -22.72 -14.15 2.42
CA ILE A 356 -23.80 -14.49 3.34
C ILE A 356 -25.03 -13.68 2.96
N SER A 357 -26.09 -14.34 2.50
CA SER A 357 -27.36 -13.71 2.18
C SER A 357 -28.05 -13.16 3.43
N ASN A 358 -28.94 -12.19 3.21
CA ASN A 358 -29.75 -11.59 4.27
C ASN A 358 -30.46 -12.63 5.15
N GLY A 359 -30.46 -12.40 6.45
CA GLY A 359 -31.07 -13.29 7.44
C GLY A 359 -30.44 -13.16 8.82
N VAL A 360 -31.17 -13.67 9.83
CA VAL A 360 -30.65 -13.81 11.20
C VAL A 360 -30.13 -15.25 11.40
N TYR A 361 -28.83 -15.39 11.54
CA TYR A 361 -28.09 -16.63 11.77
C TYR A 361 -27.84 -16.78 13.28
N LYS A 362 -28.63 -17.64 13.93
CA LYS A 362 -28.49 -17.93 15.37
C LYS A 362 -27.39 -18.96 15.57
N GLU A 363 -26.15 -18.52 15.61
CA GLU A 363 -24.96 -19.37 15.63
C GLU A 363 -23.93 -18.85 16.62
N LYS A 364 -23.24 -19.79 17.28
CA LYS A 364 -21.98 -19.51 17.98
C LYS A 364 -20.83 -19.87 17.04
N LEU A 365 -20.32 -18.86 16.34
CA LEU A 365 -19.37 -19.03 15.25
C LEU A 365 -17.93 -19.04 15.77
N VAL A 366 -17.13 -19.99 15.30
CA VAL A 366 -15.69 -20.06 15.54
C VAL A 366 -14.97 -20.16 14.21
N ILE A 367 -14.01 -19.24 13.99
CA ILE A 367 -13.01 -19.33 12.92
C ILE A 367 -11.71 -19.82 13.57
N PRO A 368 -11.33 -21.11 13.40
CA PRO A 368 -10.16 -21.69 14.05
C PRO A 368 -8.84 -21.06 13.58
N ALA A 369 -7.78 -21.17 14.39
CA ALA A 369 -6.47 -20.57 14.10
C ALA A 369 -5.82 -21.08 12.80
N HIS A 370 -6.15 -22.31 12.39
CA HIS A 370 -5.63 -22.94 11.17
C HIS A 370 -6.42 -22.55 9.90
N ILE A 371 -7.49 -21.75 10.05
CA ILE A 371 -8.22 -21.13 8.94
C ILE A 371 -7.78 -19.67 8.86
N SER A 372 -7.00 -19.31 7.84
CA SER A 372 -6.54 -17.94 7.57
C SER A 372 -6.96 -17.48 6.18
N LYS A 373 -6.79 -16.18 5.88
CA LYS A 373 -7.16 -15.57 4.59
C LYS A 373 -8.63 -15.83 4.24
N LEU A 374 -9.53 -15.47 5.16
CA LEU A 374 -10.96 -15.71 5.04
C LEU A 374 -11.71 -14.40 5.10
N THR A 375 -12.56 -14.14 4.11
CA THR A 375 -13.51 -13.02 4.15
C THR A 375 -14.93 -13.53 4.36
N LEU A 376 -15.61 -13.01 5.38
CA LEU A 376 -17.07 -13.12 5.51
C LEU A 376 -17.71 -11.81 5.03
N GLU A 377 -18.51 -11.89 3.98
CA GLU A 377 -19.18 -10.73 3.38
C GLU A 377 -20.70 -10.91 3.42
N GLY A 378 -21.38 -10.10 4.22
CA GLY A 378 -22.84 -10.05 4.22
C GLY A 378 -23.40 -9.30 3.01
N GLU A 379 -24.61 -9.66 2.61
CA GLU A 379 -25.36 -8.96 1.57
C GLU A 379 -25.78 -7.54 2.02
N SER A 380 -25.99 -7.36 3.32
CA SER A 380 -26.29 -6.06 3.93
C SER A 380 -25.86 -6.05 5.38
N ARG A 381 -25.25 -4.94 5.78
CA ARG A 381 -24.85 -4.63 7.15
C ARG A 381 -26.00 -4.81 8.13
N GLU A 382 -27.19 -4.36 7.79
CA GLU A 382 -28.36 -4.30 8.66
C GLU A 382 -29.14 -5.62 8.69
N LYS A 383 -29.16 -6.35 7.56
CA LYS A 383 -30.04 -7.51 7.37
C LYS A 383 -29.32 -8.85 7.45
N THR A 384 -28.00 -8.87 7.35
CA THR A 384 -27.19 -10.08 7.56
C THR A 384 -26.65 -10.06 8.99
N MET A 385 -27.28 -10.82 9.90
CA MET A 385 -26.99 -10.76 11.34
C MET A 385 -26.60 -12.12 11.91
N ILE A 386 -25.45 -12.18 12.58
CA ILE A 386 -25.01 -13.31 13.41
C ILE A 386 -25.42 -13.00 14.86
N LEU A 387 -26.16 -13.91 15.49
CA LEU A 387 -26.81 -13.68 16.78
C LEU A 387 -26.55 -14.83 17.76
N ASN A 388 -26.14 -14.50 18.98
CA ASN A 388 -26.12 -15.42 20.12
C ASN A 388 -26.60 -14.69 21.40
N ASP A 389 -26.74 -15.45 22.49
CA ASP A 389 -27.22 -14.98 23.80
C ASP A 389 -26.45 -15.62 24.98
N ASP A 390 -25.20 -16.03 24.77
CA ASP A 390 -24.36 -16.50 25.87
C ASP A 390 -23.83 -15.31 26.71
N TYR A 391 -23.75 -15.49 28.03
CA TYR A 391 -23.21 -14.51 28.97
C TYR A 391 -22.37 -15.24 30.02
N ALA A 392 -21.51 -14.52 30.75
CA ALA A 392 -20.47 -15.12 31.57
C ALA A 392 -20.98 -16.14 32.59
N SER A 393 -22.00 -15.78 33.38
CA SER A 393 -22.58 -16.67 34.41
C SER A 393 -23.61 -17.66 33.87
N LYS A 394 -23.86 -17.69 32.55
CA LYS A 394 -24.71 -18.70 31.94
C LYS A 394 -24.00 -20.05 31.99
N MET A 395 -24.71 -21.07 32.46
CA MET A 395 -24.17 -22.43 32.50
C MET A 395 -23.99 -22.96 31.08
N ASN A 396 -22.78 -23.38 30.75
CA ASN A 396 -22.48 -24.00 29.46
C ASN A 396 -22.99 -25.46 29.49
N PRO A 397 -23.98 -25.81 28.65
CA PRO A 397 -24.58 -27.15 28.67
C PRO A 397 -23.59 -28.25 28.24
N LYS A 398 -22.47 -27.90 27.59
CA LYS A 398 -21.46 -28.89 27.14
C LYS A 398 -20.43 -29.22 28.21
N THR A 399 -20.07 -28.26 29.08
CA THR A 399 -19.02 -28.45 30.09
C THR A 399 -19.58 -28.58 31.50
N GLY A 400 -20.80 -28.10 31.76
CA GLY A 400 -21.36 -28.03 33.11
C GLY A 400 -20.74 -26.94 33.99
N GLU A 401 -20.02 -25.99 33.37
CA GLU A 401 -19.40 -24.84 34.02
C GLU A 401 -19.98 -23.54 33.43
N GLU A 402 -19.88 -22.43 34.16
CA GLU A 402 -20.21 -21.11 33.61
C GLU A 402 -19.33 -20.80 32.38
N PHE A 403 -19.87 -20.12 31.36
CA PHE A 403 -19.06 -19.77 30.17
C PHE A 403 -17.85 -18.89 30.52
N GLY A 404 -18.00 -18.01 31.51
CA GLY A 404 -17.10 -16.88 31.74
C GLY A 404 -17.12 -15.87 30.58
N THR A 405 -16.49 -14.72 30.78
CA THR A 405 -16.42 -13.65 29.77
C THR A 405 -15.88 -14.18 28.44
N PHE A 406 -14.72 -14.84 28.47
CA PHE A 406 -13.97 -15.22 27.27
C PHE A 406 -14.67 -16.26 26.39
N SER A 407 -15.59 -17.05 26.94
CA SER A 407 -16.37 -18.04 26.18
C SER A 407 -17.80 -17.60 25.90
N SER A 408 -18.22 -16.40 26.30
CA SER A 408 -19.58 -15.87 26.08
C SER A 408 -19.83 -15.35 24.65
N TYR A 409 -18.80 -15.38 23.78
CA TYR A 409 -18.84 -14.79 22.45
C TYR A 409 -20.00 -15.29 21.56
N THR A 410 -20.45 -14.41 20.66
CA THR A 410 -21.22 -14.79 19.46
C THR A 410 -20.29 -15.30 18.36
N VAL A 411 -19.20 -14.56 18.11
CA VAL A 411 -18.18 -14.92 17.12
C VAL A 411 -16.79 -14.90 17.77
N LEU A 412 -16.03 -15.98 17.57
CA LEU A 412 -14.61 -16.09 17.94
C LEU A 412 -13.74 -16.22 16.69
N VAL A 413 -12.79 -15.32 16.52
CA VAL A 413 -11.84 -15.28 15.40
C VAL A 413 -10.44 -15.57 15.88
N ARG A 414 -9.94 -16.79 15.62
CA ARG A 414 -8.55 -17.18 15.92
C ARG A 414 -7.62 -17.12 14.73
N GLY A 415 -8.18 -17.19 13.52
CA GLY A 415 -7.44 -17.13 12.27
C GLY A 415 -6.80 -15.77 12.03
N ALA A 416 -5.60 -15.76 11.43
CA ALA A 416 -4.98 -14.55 10.91
C ALA A 416 -5.53 -14.18 9.52
N ASP A 417 -5.41 -12.90 9.13
CA ASP A 417 -5.89 -12.39 7.83
C ASP A 417 -7.38 -12.68 7.60
N VAL A 418 -8.21 -12.43 8.62
CA VAL A 418 -9.66 -12.63 8.56
C VAL A 418 -10.35 -11.27 8.42
N HIS A 419 -11.25 -11.16 7.44
CA HIS A 419 -11.95 -9.91 7.14
C HIS A 419 -13.47 -10.09 7.22
N PHE A 420 -14.16 -9.17 7.89
CA PHE A 420 -15.62 -9.08 7.89
C PHE A 420 -16.10 -7.84 7.15
N LYS A 421 -17.13 -7.99 6.31
CA LYS A 421 -17.73 -6.89 5.56
C LYS A 421 -19.24 -6.94 5.57
N ASN A 422 -19.88 -5.78 5.66
CA ASN A 422 -21.32 -5.61 5.40
C ASN A 422 -22.20 -6.59 6.19
N LEU A 423 -21.92 -6.79 7.47
CA LEU A 423 -22.71 -7.68 8.34
C LEU A 423 -22.84 -7.14 9.77
N SER A 424 -23.78 -7.70 10.53
CA SER A 424 -23.97 -7.44 11.96
C SER A 424 -23.59 -8.64 12.80
N ILE A 425 -22.93 -8.41 13.93
CA ILE A 425 -22.68 -9.41 14.97
C ILE A 425 -23.32 -8.91 16.25
N LYS A 426 -24.17 -9.73 16.88
CA LYS A 426 -24.92 -9.34 18.07
C LYS A 426 -24.86 -10.39 19.17
N ASN A 427 -24.47 -9.98 20.37
CA ASN A 427 -24.86 -10.66 21.59
C ASN A 427 -26.09 -9.96 22.19
N SER A 428 -27.16 -10.73 22.45
CA SER A 428 -28.43 -10.17 22.93
C SER A 428 -28.61 -10.15 24.45
N SER A 429 -27.63 -10.66 25.21
CA SER A 429 -27.71 -10.83 26.67
C SER A 429 -27.34 -9.57 27.46
N CYS A 430 -28.14 -8.52 27.28
CA CYS A 430 -28.04 -7.29 28.07
C CYS A 430 -28.55 -7.50 29.51
N ASN A 431 -27.95 -6.77 30.48
CA ASN A 431 -28.26 -6.87 31.91
C ASN A 431 -27.95 -8.24 32.55
N GLN A 432 -27.11 -9.06 31.93
CA GLN A 432 -26.68 -10.38 32.44
C GLN A 432 -25.20 -10.41 32.86
N GLY A 433 -24.57 -9.25 33.01
CA GLY A 433 -23.12 -9.12 33.12
C GLY A 433 -22.44 -9.21 31.75
N GLN A 434 -21.22 -9.75 31.72
CA GLN A 434 -20.37 -9.78 30.53
C GLN A 434 -20.95 -10.71 29.45
N ALA A 435 -21.08 -10.20 28.22
CA ALA A 435 -21.65 -10.94 27.10
C ALA A 435 -21.04 -10.49 25.77
N VAL A 436 -20.01 -11.22 25.31
CA VAL A 436 -19.19 -10.82 24.17
C VAL A 436 -19.94 -11.02 22.84
N ALA A 437 -19.93 -10.02 21.97
CA ALA A 437 -20.41 -10.16 20.59
C ALA A 437 -19.28 -10.70 19.70
N LEU A 438 -18.13 -10.02 19.69
CA LEU A 438 -16.98 -10.37 18.87
C LEU A 438 -15.73 -10.54 19.73
N HIS A 439 -15.10 -11.70 19.64
CA HIS A 439 -13.83 -12.04 20.29
C HIS A 439 -12.79 -12.31 19.20
N ILE A 440 -11.71 -11.53 19.17
CA ILE A 440 -10.63 -11.65 18.19
C ILE A 440 -9.33 -12.05 18.90
N GLU A 441 -8.75 -13.17 18.50
CA GLU A 441 -7.42 -13.63 18.91
C GLU A 441 -6.39 -13.52 17.76
N GLY A 442 -6.84 -13.52 16.49
CA GLY A 442 -5.96 -13.55 15.32
C GLY A 442 -5.35 -12.19 14.92
N ASP A 443 -4.15 -12.21 14.32
CA ASP A 443 -3.48 -11.01 13.80
C ASP A 443 -3.99 -10.63 12.40
N ARG A 444 -3.94 -9.32 12.09
CA ARG A 444 -4.38 -8.72 10.82
C ARG A 444 -5.87 -8.92 10.55
N PHE A 445 -6.70 -8.72 11.57
CA PHE A 445 -8.15 -8.75 11.44
C PHE A 445 -8.67 -7.41 10.88
N VAL A 446 -9.67 -7.47 9.99
CA VAL A 446 -10.33 -6.27 9.45
C VAL A 446 -11.85 -6.40 9.57
N ALA A 447 -12.52 -5.36 10.05
CA ALA A 447 -13.97 -5.20 9.93
C ALA A 447 -14.30 -3.92 9.15
N GLN A 448 -15.11 -4.02 8.10
CA GLN A 448 -15.51 -2.88 7.30
C GLN A 448 -17.02 -2.80 7.15
N ASN A 449 -17.59 -1.64 7.47
CA ASN A 449 -19.03 -1.40 7.37
C ASN A 449 -19.84 -2.47 8.12
N CYS A 450 -19.42 -2.80 9.35
CA CYS A 450 -20.05 -3.79 10.20
C CYS A 450 -20.76 -3.14 11.39
N ASN A 451 -21.76 -3.82 11.95
CA ASN A 451 -22.30 -3.51 13.27
C ASN A 451 -21.82 -4.54 14.29
N ILE A 452 -21.24 -4.08 15.39
CA ILE A 452 -20.87 -4.92 16.53
C ILE A 452 -21.73 -4.51 17.72
N LEU A 453 -22.71 -5.35 18.07
CA LEU A 453 -23.83 -4.99 18.92
C LEU A 453 -23.81 -5.83 20.21
N GLY A 454 -23.88 -5.16 21.36
CA GLY A 454 -23.89 -5.84 22.65
C GLY A 454 -24.19 -4.88 23.79
N CYS A 455 -23.88 -5.32 25.01
CA CYS A 455 -24.02 -4.52 26.21
C CYS A 455 -22.68 -4.46 26.97
N GLN A 456 -22.49 -5.25 28.02
CA GLN A 456 -21.22 -5.28 28.73
C GLN A 456 -20.25 -6.20 27.99
N ASP A 457 -19.00 -5.75 27.79
CA ASP A 457 -17.93 -6.50 27.12
C ASP A 457 -18.24 -6.84 25.64
N THR A 458 -18.87 -5.95 24.87
CA THR A 458 -19.29 -6.19 23.47
C THR A 458 -18.16 -6.70 22.55
N LEU A 459 -17.00 -6.03 22.54
CA LEU A 459 -15.87 -6.31 21.64
C LEU A 459 -14.62 -6.63 22.46
N TYR A 460 -14.12 -7.86 22.31
CA TYR A 460 -12.90 -8.33 22.97
C TYR A 460 -11.74 -8.50 21.97
N THR A 461 -10.69 -7.68 22.13
CA THR A 461 -9.49 -7.64 21.28
C THR A 461 -8.32 -8.30 22.03
N ALA A 462 -8.20 -9.62 21.92
CA ALA A 462 -7.68 -10.45 23.01
C ALA A 462 -6.16 -10.65 23.03
N THR A 463 -5.45 -10.48 21.91
CA THR A 463 -4.06 -10.95 21.78
C THR A 463 -3.04 -9.81 21.79
N GLU A 464 -2.01 -9.93 22.63
CA GLU A 464 -0.86 -9.02 22.65
C GLU A 464 -0.17 -9.02 21.28
N GLY A 465 0.09 -7.83 20.75
CA GLY A 465 0.76 -7.64 19.47
C GLY A 465 -0.08 -8.00 18.24
N ALA A 466 -1.28 -8.55 18.39
CA ALA A 466 -2.22 -8.69 17.29
C ALA A 466 -2.70 -7.31 16.83
N ARG A 467 -2.87 -7.18 15.52
CA ARG A 467 -3.28 -5.94 14.86
C ARG A 467 -4.67 -6.09 14.28
N GLU A 468 -5.53 -5.14 14.59
CA GLU A 468 -6.93 -5.15 14.19
C GLU A 468 -7.35 -3.79 13.63
N TYR A 469 -8.17 -3.78 12.58
CA TYR A 469 -8.62 -2.56 11.91
C TYR A 469 -10.14 -2.56 11.71
N PHE A 470 -10.80 -1.51 12.20
CA PHE A 470 -12.23 -1.29 12.05
C PHE A 470 -12.46 -0.01 11.24
N GLN A 471 -13.16 -0.11 10.11
CA GLN A 471 -13.48 1.02 9.24
C GLN A 471 -14.99 1.15 9.04
N ASP A 472 -15.51 2.37 9.18
CA ASP A 472 -16.93 2.69 8.94
C ASP A 472 -17.91 1.80 9.74
N CYS A 473 -17.46 1.29 10.90
CA CYS A 473 -18.25 0.39 11.74
C CYS A 473 -19.11 1.17 12.74
N TYR A 474 -20.19 0.54 13.20
CA TYR A 474 -20.95 0.98 14.37
C TYR A 474 -20.78 -0.03 15.48
N ILE A 475 -20.40 0.45 16.66
CA ILE A 475 -20.13 -0.38 17.83
C ILE A 475 -20.96 0.19 18.98
N GLU A 476 -21.77 -0.64 19.64
CA GLU A 476 -22.56 -0.20 20.79
C GLU A 476 -22.37 -1.09 22.02
N GLY A 477 -22.53 -0.48 23.19
CA GLY A 477 -22.47 -1.21 24.46
C GLY A 477 -22.67 -0.32 25.68
N THR A 478 -22.44 -0.91 26.84
CA THR A 478 -22.67 -0.30 28.17
C THR A 478 -21.36 -0.13 28.92
N THR A 479 -20.93 -1.15 29.66
CA THR A 479 -19.70 -1.15 30.45
C THR A 479 -18.57 -1.86 29.70
N ASP A 480 -17.40 -1.24 29.64
CA ASP A 480 -16.14 -1.82 29.12
C ASP A 480 -16.32 -2.45 27.73
N PHE A 481 -17.18 -1.88 26.91
CA PHE A 481 -17.68 -2.58 25.73
C PHE A 481 -16.66 -2.70 24.59
N ILE A 482 -15.51 -2.04 24.70
CA ILE A 482 -14.30 -2.29 23.91
C ILE A 482 -13.14 -2.56 24.88
N PHE A 483 -12.65 -3.81 24.93
CA PHE A 483 -11.65 -4.20 25.94
C PHE A 483 -10.66 -5.25 25.43
N GLY A 484 -9.51 -5.36 26.12
CA GLY A 484 -8.42 -6.25 25.73
C GLY A 484 -7.08 -5.53 25.49
N GLN A 485 -6.15 -6.21 24.82
CA GLN A 485 -4.73 -5.85 24.80
C GLN A 485 -4.13 -5.60 23.40
N ALA A 486 -4.86 -5.90 22.33
CA ALA A 486 -4.40 -5.76 20.95
C ALA A 486 -4.06 -4.31 20.55
N THR A 487 -3.35 -4.15 19.43
CA THR A 487 -3.17 -2.86 18.76
C THR A 487 -4.29 -2.67 17.75
N VAL A 488 -5.13 -1.66 17.96
CA VAL A 488 -6.38 -1.50 17.18
C VAL A 488 -6.52 -0.07 16.68
N ILE A 489 -6.85 0.08 15.41
CA ILE A 489 -7.35 1.35 14.87
C ILE A 489 -8.83 1.23 14.57
N PHE A 490 -9.62 2.13 15.15
CA PHE A 490 -11.00 2.41 14.76
C PHE A 490 -11.00 3.67 13.91
N ASN A 491 -11.36 3.57 12.63
CA ASN A 491 -11.33 4.67 11.69
C ASN A 491 -12.74 4.99 11.19
N SER A 492 -13.15 6.25 11.29
CA SER A 492 -14.48 6.74 10.88
C SER A 492 -15.64 5.90 11.44
N CYS A 493 -15.48 5.36 12.66
CA CYS A 493 -16.50 4.55 13.32
C CYS A 493 -17.45 5.40 14.15
N GLU A 494 -18.68 4.92 14.32
CA GLU A 494 -19.60 5.42 15.35
C GLU A 494 -19.58 4.49 16.56
N ILE A 495 -19.32 5.06 17.73
CA ILE A 495 -19.21 4.36 19.00
C ILE A 495 -20.35 4.85 19.89
N LYS A 496 -21.36 4.00 20.11
CA LYS A 496 -22.61 4.39 20.78
C LYS A 496 -22.73 3.81 22.19
N SER A 497 -22.83 4.71 23.16
CA SER A 497 -23.04 4.39 24.57
C SER A 497 -24.51 4.15 24.88
N LEU A 498 -24.80 3.02 25.53
CA LEU A 498 -26.16 2.61 25.90
C LEU A 498 -26.45 2.77 27.41
N ALA A 499 -25.43 3.06 28.23
CA ALA A 499 -25.56 3.33 29.65
C ALA A 499 -24.47 4.29 30.13
N ASP A 500 -24.71 4.94 31.27
CA ASP A 500 -23.70 5.73 32.00
C ASP A 500 -22.59 4.81 32.53
N SER A 501 -21.49 4.70 31.77
CA SER A 501 -20.40 3.77 32.10
C SER A 501 -19.11 4.10 31.33
N TYR A 502 -18.39 3.09 30.82
CA TYR A 502 -17.06 3.22 30.22
C TYR A 502 -17.04 2.67 28.79
N ILE A 503 -16.50 3.44 27.85
CA ILE A 503 -16.31 2.98 26.47
C ILE A 503 -15.21 1.92 26.40
N THR A 504 -14.03 2.24 26.92
CA THR A 504 -12.85 1.36 26.79
C THR A 504 -12.34 0.82 28.13
N ALA A 505 -11.87 -0.43 28.09
CA ALA A 505 -11.11 -1.07 29.17
C ALA A 505 -9.84 -1.73 28.62
N ALA A 506 -8.87 -0.90 28.25
CA ALA A 506 -7.62 -1.36 27.66
C ALA A 506 -6.70 -2.07 28.67
N ALA A 507 -5.97 -3.06 28.19
CA ALA A 507 -5.00 -3.88 28.91
C ALA A 507 -3.66 -4.00 28.15
N THR A 508 -3.31 -2.97 27.39
CA THR A 508 -2.08 -2.91 26.59
C THR A 508 -0.83 -3.22 27.45
N PRO A 509 0.04 -4.15 27.02
CA PRO A 509 1.23 -4.51 27.78
C PRO A 509 2.33 -3.45 27.61
N ARG A 510 3.29 -3.45 28.54
CA ARG A 510 4.37 -2.46 28.62
C ARG A 510 5.19 -2.32 27.33
N ASN A 511 5.43 -3.43 26.64
CA ASN A 511 6.30 -3.50 25.46
C ASN A 511 5.57 -3.23 24.13
N GLN A 512 4.29 -2.86 24.17
CA GLN A 512 3.51 -2.55 22.98
C GLN A 512 3.35 -1.03 22.86
N ASP A 513 3.92 -0.43 21.81
CA ASP A 513 3.96 1.03 21.65
C ASP A 513 2.56 1.66 21.55
N PHE A 514 1.63 0.96 20.90
CA PHE A 514 0.26 1.43 20.63
C PHE A 514 -0.80 0.45 21.13
N GLY A 515 -1.84 0.96 21.78
CA GLY A 515 -3.04 0.20 22.15
C GLY A 515 -4.19 0.53 21.21
N TYR A 516 -5.23 1.15 21.73
CA TYR A 516 -6.37 1.61 20.94
C TYR A 516 -6.16 3.01 20.38
N VAL A 517 -6.48 3.19 19.12
CA VAL A 517 -6.45 4.47 18.42
C VAL A 517 -7.79 4.67 17.72
N PHE A 518 -8.56 5.64 18.17
CA PHE A 518 -9.79 6.09 17.52
C PHE A 518 -9.46 7.28 16.66
N TYR A 519 -9.72 7.19 15.36
CA TYR A 519 -9.41 8.22 14.38
C TYR A 519 -10.68 8.61 13.62
N ASP A 520 -10.97 9.91 13.51
CA ASP A 520 -12.14 10.44 12.79
C ASP A 520 -13.48 9.81 13.25
N CYS A 521 -13.55 9.39 14.51
CA CYS A 521 -14.71 8.67 15.06
C CYS A 521 -15.77 9.63 15.60
N LYS A 522 -16.97 9.09 15.86
CA LYS A 522 -18.06 9.78 16.56
C LYS A 522 -18.44 9.00 17.82
N LEU A 523 -18.46 9.68 18.96
CA LEU A 523 -18.99 9.15 20.20
C LEU A 523 -20.43 9.66 20.37
N THR A 524 -21.39 8.74 20.32
CA THR A 524 -22.83 9.03 20.44
C THR A 524 -23.43 8.27 21.63
N ALA A 525 -24.63 8.65 22.04
CA ALA A 525 -25.31 8.03 23.15
C ALA A 525 -26.81 7.82 22.89
N SER A 526 -27.42 6.95 23.68
CA SER A 526 -28.89 6.90 23.83
C SER A 526 -29.37 8.09 24.65
N ASP A 527 -30.64 8.49 24.46
CA ASP A 527 -31.16 9.77 24.97
C ASP A 527 -30.97 10.00 26.48
N ASP A 528 -31.12 8.94 27.28
CA ASP A 528 -31.03 8.96 28.75
C ASP A 528 -29.59 8.88 29.30
N VAL A 529 -28.59 8.68 28.44
CA VAL A 529 -27.19 8.52 28.83
C VAL A 529 -26.50 9.88 28.86
N LYS A 530 -25.86 10.20 29.99
CA LYS A 530 -25.28 11.52 30.28
C LYS A 530 -23.91 11.48 30.94
N LYS A 531 -23.47 10.33 31.47
CA LYS A 531 -22.24 10.21 32.27
C LYS A 531 -21.41 9.01 31.82
N VAL A 532 -20.70 9.20 30.71
CA VAL A 532 -19.83 8.18 30.14
C VAL A 532 -18.38 8.64 30.15
N PHE A 533 -17.49 7.74 30.58
CA PHE A 533 -16.05 7.92 30.49
C PHE A 533 -15.52 7.29 29.20
N LEU A 534 -14.54 7.95 28.59
CA LEU A 534 -13.75 7.46 27.45
C LEU A 534 -13.09 6.10 27.75
N GLY A 535 -12.69 5.88 29.01
CA GLY A 535 -12.20 4.58 29.44
C GLY A 535 -11.64 4.51 30.85
N ARG A 536 -11.23 3.30 31.22
CA ARG A 536 -10.53 2.97 32.47
C ARG A 536 -9.48 1.87 32.24
N PRO A 537 -8.33 1.91 32.94
CA PRO A 537 -7.24 0.97 32.69
C PRO A 537 -7.49 -0.39 33.34
N TRP A 538 -7.82 -1.41 32.54
CA TRP A 538 -8.00 -2.77 33.05
C TRP A 538 -6.66 -3.36 33.56
N ARG A 539 -5.55 -2.96 32.93
CA ARG A 539 -4.17 -3.27 33.35
C ARG A 539 -3.29 -2.03 33.36
N SER A 540 -2.18 -2.10 34.10
CA SER A 540 -1.10 -1.10 34.01
C SER A 540 -0.60 -0.98 32.57
N TYR A 541 -0.10 0.20 32.18
CA TYR A 541 0.35 0.50 30.81
C TYR A 541 -0.74 0.49 29.74
N ALA A 542 -2.02 0.42 30.10
CA ALA A 542 -3.13 0.57 29.17
C ALA A 542 -2.96 1.81 28.28
N LYS A 543 -3.25 1.68 26.97
CA LYS A 543 -3.12 2.79 26.03
C LYS A 543 -4.39 2.97 25.21
N THR A 544 -4.89 4.19 25.18
CA THR A 544 -6.07 4.56 24.39
C THR A 544 -5.94 6.01 23.96
N VAL A 545 -6.11 6.26 22.67
CA VAL A 545 -5.90 7.57 22.07
C VAL A 545 -7.07 7.91 21.16
N PHE A 546 -7.66 9.09 21.34
CA PHE A 546 -8.70 9.65 20.46
C PHE A 546 -8.12 10.80 19.64
N ILE A 547 -8.18 10.70 18.31
CA ILE A 547 -7.66 11.69 17.36
C ILE A 547 -8.81 12.12 16.45
N ASP A 548 -9.00 13.43 16.27
CA ASP A 548 -10.02 14.00 15.39
C ASP A 548 -11.43 13.46 15.68
N THR A 549 -11.74 13.15 16.93
CA THR A 549 -12.99 12.47 17.34
C THR A 549 -14.06 13.48 17.75
N GLN A 550 -15.27 13.32 17.22
CA GLN A 550 -16.44 14.10 17.63
C GLN A 550 -17.09 13.47 18.87
N MET A 551 -17.28 14.24 19.94
CA MET A 551 -17.82 13.79 21.22
C MET A 551 -19.12 14.54 21.54
N GLN A 552 -20.23 13.82 21.70
CA GLN A 552 -21.48 14.38 22.24
C GLN A 552 -21.38 14.66 23.75
N ASP A 553 -22.39 15.33 24.31
CA ASP A 553 -22.41 15.90 25.67
C ASP A 553 -22.53 14.89 26.81
N HIS A 554 -22.71 13.60 26.49
CA HIS A 554 -22.73 12.52 27.47
C HIS A 554 -21.34 12.12 27.99
N ILE A 555 -20.27 12.56 27.33
CA ILE A 555 -18.89 12.31 27.77
C ILE A 555 -18.58 13.24 28.93
N THR A 556 -18.13 12.69 30.06
CA THR A 556 -17.86 13.49 31.26
C THR A 556 -16.67 14.44 31.07
N GLU A 557 -16.65 15.53 31.83
CA GLU A 557 -15.56 16.52 31.79
C GLU A 557 -14.22 15.92 32.21
N GLU A 558 -14.22 14.98 33.17
CA GLU A 558 -13.04 14.24 33.60
C GLU A 558 -12.46 13.36 32.48
N GLY A 559 -13.33 12.89 31.57
CA GLY A 559 -13.03 12.05 30.42
C GLY A 559 -12.64 10.62 30.77
N TRP A 560 -11.76 10.42 31.74
CA TRP A 560 -11.19 9.10 32.09
C TRP A 560 -11.40 8.77 33.56
N HIS A 561 -11.45 7.49 33.88
CA HIS A 561 -11.67 7.02 35.23
C HIS A 561 -10.56 6.06 35.67
N ALA A 562 -10.08 6.20 36.91
CA ALA A 562 -9.13 5.26 37.48
C ALA A 562 -9.77 3.87 37.66
N TRP A 563 -8.99 2.81 37.84
CA TRP A 563 -9.52 1.48 38.15
C TRP A 563 -9.45 1.23 39.66
N PRO A 564 -10.52 1.49 40.44
CA PRO A 564 -10.50 1.26 41.88
C PRO A 564 -10.58 -0.24 42.21
N GLY A 565 -10.15 -0.61 43.42
CA GLY A 565 -10.40 -1.94 43.98
C GLY A 565 -9.50 -3.06 43.47
N ASP A 566 -8.38 -2.74 42.81
CA ASP A 566 -7.32 -3.71 42.52
C ASP A 566 -6.16 -3.51 43.51
N ASP A 567 -6.15 -4.34 44.55
CA ASP A 567 -5.14 -4.27 45.62
C ASP A 567 -3.72 -4.56 45.12
N MET A 568 -3.58 -5.34 44.05
CA MET A 568 -2.28 -5.70 43.49
C MET A 568 -1.69 -4.56 42.64
N PHE A 569 -2.57 -3.82 41.94
CA PHE A 569 -2.20 -2.67 41.11
C PHE A 569 -3.15 -1.48 41.35
N PRO A 570 -3.02 -0.79 42.50
CA PRO A 570 -3.96 0.27 42.90
C PRO A 570 -3.75 1.60 42.16
N HIS A 571 -2.63 1.77 41.47
CA HIS A 571 -2.21 3.04 40.84
C HIS A 571 -1.93 2.91 39.34
N LYS A 572 -2.84 2.26 38.59
CA LYS A 572 -2.65 2.03 37.15
C LYS A 572 -2.58 3.34 36.36
N GLU A 573 -3.27 4.37 36.82
CA GLU A 573 -3.28 5.72 36.24
C GLU A 573 -1.88 6.30 36.09
N LYS A 574 -0.93 5.93 36.97
CA LYS A 574 0.47 6.40 36.90
C LYS A 574 1.28 5.84 35.73
N THR A 575 0.79 4.78 35.10
CA THR A 575 1.50 4.06 34.03
C THR A 575 0.74 4.02 32.72
N THR A 576 -0.54 4.36 32.76
CA THR A 576 -1.46 4.38 31.63
C THR A 576 -1.10 5.52 30.70
N PHE A 577 -1.31 5.35 29.40
CA PHE A 577 -1.19 6.42 28.41
C PHE A 577 -2.54 6.65 27.74
N TYR A 578 -3.33 7.55 28.32
CA TYR A 578 -4.60 7.99 27.77
C TYR A 578 -4.47 9.39 27.22
N ALA A 579 -4.82 9.56 25.95
CA ALA A 579 -4.59 10.82 25.27
C ALA A 579 -5.69 11.21 24.27
N GLU A 580 -5.81 12.51 24.06
CA GLU A 580 -6.67 13.10 23.04
C GLU A 580 -5.85 14.01 22.12
N PHE A 581 -6.33 14.19 20.89
CA PHE A 581 -5.81 15.16 19.94
C PHE A 581 -6.94 15.69 19.05
N ASN A 582 -7.16 17.00 19.06
CA ASN A 582 -8.08 17.68 18.15
C ASN A 582 -9.52 17.09 18.16
N SER A 583 -9.96 16.53 19.29
CA SER A 583 -11.35 16.14 19.50
C SER A 583 -12.26 17.37 19.52
N SER A 584 -13.52 17.21 19.13
CA SER A 584 -14.49 18.32 19.00
C SER A 584 -15.87 17.93 19.51
N GLY A 585 -16.78 18.90 19.63
CA GLY A 585 -18.14 18.69 20.15
C GLY A 585 -18.26 18.95 21.65
N PRO A 586 -19.49 18.94 22.20
CA PRO A 586 -19.75 19.37 23.58
C PRO A 586 -19.11 18.47 24.66
N GLY A 587 -18.78 17.22 24.36
CA GLY A 587 -18.06 16.33 25.29
C GLY A 587 -16.53 16.44 25.24
N ALA A 588 -15.99 17.21 24.28
CA ALA A 588 -14.56 17.46 24.17
C ALA A 588 -14.17 18.59 25.14
N SER A 589 -13.50 18.24 26.25
CA SER A 589 -13.09 19.19 27.29
C SER A 589 -11.63 18.97 27.70
N PRO A 590 -10.66 19.28 26.81
CA PRO A 590 -9.25 18.97 27.03
C PRO A 590 -8.63 19.66 28.25
N GLU A 591 -9.19 20.80 28.68
CA GLU A 591 -8.70 21.59 29.81
C GLU A 591 -9.19 21.09 31.18
N THR A 592 -10.21 20.22 31.21
CA THR A 592 -10.83 19.71 32.46
C THR A 592 -10.61 18.23 32.69
N ARG A 593 -9.89 17.55 31.79
CA ARG A 593 -9.58 16.13 31.95
C ARG A 593 -8.80 15.88 33.24
N VAL A 594 -8.89 14.64 33.73
CA VAL A 594 -8.03 14.18 34.83
C VAL A 594 -6.55 14.48 34.55
N ASP A 595 -5.82 14.85 35.59
CA ASP A 595 -4.43 15.34 35.54
C ASP A 595 -3.41 14.33 35.00
N TRP A 596 -3.73 13.04 35.06
CA TRP A 596 -2.92 11.94 34.54
C TRP A 596 -3.21 11.58 33.08
N SER A 597 -4.16 12.25 32.42
CA SER A 597 -4.36 12.13 30.97
C SER A 597 -3.49 13.10 30.18
N HIS A 598 -3.45 12.96 28.86
CA HIS A 598 -2.58 13.74 27.99
C HIS A 598 -3.32 14.39 26.82
N GLN A 599 -2.90 15.59 26.44
CA GLN A 599 -3.20 16.15 25.13
C GLN A 599 -1.95 16.01 24.25
N LEU A 600 -2.08 15.36 23.10
CA LEU A 600 -0.93 15.17 22.21
C LEU A 600 -0.52 16.50 21.57
N ALA A 601 0.78 16.73 21.42
CA ALA A 601 1.30 17.78 20.57
C ALA A 601 1.28 17.36 19.09
N LYS A 602 1.28 18.33 18.18
CA LYS A 602 1.29 18.10 16.71
C LYS A 602 2.41 17.13 16.26
N ARG A 603 3.63 17.28 16.81
CA ARG A 603 4.76 16.38 16.50
C ARG A 603 4.57 14.95 17.04
N GLN A 604 3.76 14.77 18.08
CA GLN A 604 3.46 13.45 18.61
C GLN A 604 2.41 12.74 17.74
N VAL A 605 1.40 13.47 17.24
CA VAL A 605 0.39 12.88 16.34
C VAL A 605 0.99 12.43 15.00
N GLU A 606 2.07 13.07 14.53
CA GLU A 606 2.82 12.63 13.33
C GLU A 606 3.35 11.19 13.42
N LYS A 607 3.48 10.64 14.63
CA LYS A 607 3.87 9.24 14.85
C LYS A 607 2.71 8.25 14.70
N TYR A 608 1.46 8.70 14.75
CA TYR A 608 0.27 7.87 14.65
C TYR A 608 -0.10 7.60 13.17
N THR A 609 0.82 6.95 12.45
CA THR A 609 0.60 6.49 11.08
C THR A 609 0.27 4.99 11.07
N TYR A 610 -0.38 4.51 10.01
CA TYR A 610 -0.60 3.06 9.83
C TYR A 610 0.72 2.28 9.93
N GLN A 611 1.77 2.78 9.28
CA GLN A 611 3.10 2.15 9.28
C GLN A 611 3.62 1.93 10.71
N ASN A 612 3.52 2.95 11.55
CA ASN A 612 4.04 2.88 12.92
C ASN A 612 3.13 2.05 13.83
N ILE A 613 1.82 2.30 13.80
CA ILE A 613 0.86 1.62 14.67
C ILE A 613 0.83 0.12 14.37
N PHE A 614 0.77 -0.26 13.09
CA PHE A 614 0.67 -1.65 12.67
C PHE A 614 1.98 -2.29 12.26
N ARG A 615 3.13 -1.63 12.52
CA ARG A 615 4.47 -2.17 12.24
C ARG A 615 4.59 -2.67 10.79
N GLY A 616 4.28 -1.79 9.84
CA GLY A 616 4.34 -2.07 8.40
C GLY A 616 3.17 -2.82 7.80
N TRP A 617 2.19 -3.29 8.59
CA TRP A 617 0.95 -3.82 8.03
C TRP A 617 0.00 -2.68 7.64
N ILE A 618 -0.35 -2.63 6.37
CA ILE A 618 -1.35 -1.70 5.84
C ILE A 618 -2.64 -2.49 5.59
N PRO A 619 -3.71 -2.27 6.38
CA PRO A 619 -5.01 -2.91 6.13
C PRO A 619 -5.59 -2.33 4.85
N LEU A 620 -5.44 -3.07 3.76
CA LEU A 620 -5.86 -2.67 2.42
C LEU A 620 -7.38 -2.72 2.27
N MET A 621 -8.09 -1.76 2.89
CA MET A 621 -9.39 -1.17 2.49
C MET A 621 -9.62 0.19 3.16
N GLY A 622 -8.73 0.63 4.06
CA GLY A 622 -8.79 1.96 4.66
C GLY A 622 -8.41 3.04 3.67
N LYS A 623 -9.18 4.14 3.63
CA LYS A 623 -8.61 5.41 3.19
C LYS A 623 -7.36 5.67 4.06
N GLN A 624 -6.28 6.23 3.49
CA GLN A 624 -5.20 6.78 4.32
C GLN A 624 -5.85 7.58 5.45
N LEU A 625 -5.39 7.45 6.71
CA LEU A 625 -5.71 8.44 7.73
C LEU A 625 -5.43 9.77 7.05
N LYS A 626 -6.44 10.63 6.92
CA LYS A 626 -6.18 11.97 6.40
C LYS A 626 -5.01 12.49 7.24
N LYS A 627 -3.99 13.09 6.62
CA LYS A 627 -3.00 13.80 7.43
C LYS A 627 -3.83 14.71 8.34
N PRO A 628 -3.64 14.66 9.68
CA PRO A 628 -4.49 15.41 10.62
C PRO A 628 -4.47 16.91 10.34
N TYR A 629 -3.58 17.39 9.46
CA TYR A 629 -3.60 18.74 8.90
C TYR A 629 -3.27 18.73 7.40
N LYS A 630 -4.03 19.52 6.64
CA LYS A 630 -3.47 20.29 5.53
C LYS A 630 -2.71 21.47 6.15
N GLU A 631 -1.51 21.75 5.66
CA GLU A 631 -0.80 23.01 5.98
C GLU A 631 -1.62 24.23 5.59
#